data_AF-A0A425DM39-F1
#
_entry.id   AF-A0A425DM39-F1
#
_cell.length_a   1.000
_cell.length_b   1.000
_cell.length_c   1.000
_cell.angle_alpha   90.00
_cell.angle_beta   90.00
_cell.angle_gamma   90.00
#
_symmetry.space_group_name_H-M   'P 1'
#
loop_
_entity.id
_entity.type
_entity.pdbx_description
1 polymer ?
#
loop_
_entity_poly.entity_id
_entity_poly.type
_entity_poly.pdbx_seq_one_letter_code
_entity_poly.pdbx_strand_id
1 'polypeptide(L)'
;MCLFNDCPHPATLPSMKCTFHKGRGKCRMPDCHNQVYARKLCVRHGGKKICLLPHCTAHARGNAFCLKHGGVAKRRTCEVDGCVKLAHANHKCVAHGGGRYCKSPGCSFHARFAGLCLQCNSDLTPLDLRNHVMLPLDDVDFSILQVLAKEFTSKRVHIDGLEVWKDEDSSTQVPNVVET
;
A
#
# COMPACT_ATOMS: atom_id res chain seq x y z
N MET A 1 -6.32 -31.51 5.02
CA MET A 1 -6.04 -30.09 4.70
C MET A 1 -5.03 -29.99 3.57
N CYS A 2 -4.98 -28.87 2.85
CA CYS A 2 -4.01 -28.66 1.77
C CYS A 2 -2.56 -28.65 2.30
N LEU A 3 -1.65 -29.20 1.50
CA LEU A 3 -0.21 -29.30 1.76
C LEU A 3 0.50 -27.95 1.97
N PHE A 4 -0.02 -26.84 1.45
CA PHE A 4 0.65 -25.54 1.55
C PHE A 4 0.43 -24.90 2.91
N ASN A 5 1.47 -24.25 3.45
CA ASN A 5 1.42 -23.58 4.74
C ASN A 5 0.20 -22.66 4.86
N ASP A 6 -0.49 -22.76 6.00
CA ASP A 6 -1.63 -21.94 6.41
C ASP A 6 -2.81 -21.93 5.43
N CYS A 7 -2.89 -22.92 4.53
CA CYS A 7 -4.00 -23.02 3.60
C CYS A 7 -5.21 -23.69 4.28
N PRO A 8 -6.35 -22.99 4.46
CA PRO A 8 -7.52 -23.55 5.15
C PRO A 8 -8.33 -24.50 4.26
N HIS A 9 -8.00 -24.60 2.97
CA HIS A 9 -8.81 -25.35 2.02
C HIS A 9 -8.54 -26.86 2.09
N PRO A 10 -9.58 -27.70 1.89
CA PRO A 10 -9.42 -29.14 1.84
C PRO A 10 -8.58 -29.56 0.62
N ALA A 11 -7.82 -30.65 0.78
CA ALA A 11 -7.07 -31.26 -0.31
C ALA A 11 -8.01 -32.07 -1.21
N THR A 12 -7.73 -32.14 -2.50
CA THR A 12 -8.48 -32.94 -3.48
C THR A 12 -7.77 -34.25 -3.73
N LEU A 13 -8.32 -35.38 -3.25
CA LEU A 13 -7.74 -36.71 -3.49
C LEU A 13 -7.66 -37.04 -5.00
N PRO A 14 -6.59 -37.71 -5.47
CA PRO A 14 -5.46 -38.26 -4.71
C PRO A 14 -4.35 -37.22 -4.38
N SER A 15 -4.52 -35.96 -4.78
CA SER A 15 -3.56 -34.89 -4.50
C SER A 15 -3.70 -34.36 -3.07
N MET A 16 -2.58 -34.01 -2.44
CA MET A 16 -2.58 -33.31 -1.16
C MET A 16 -2.79 -31.79 -1.29
N LYS A 17 -3.24 -31.31 -2.46
CA LYS A 17 -3.44 -29.88 -2.75
C LYS A 17 -4.92 -29.56 -2.93
N CYS A 18 -5.34 -28.35 -2.58
CA CYS A 18 -6.69 -27.87 -2.89
C CYS A 18 -6.82 -27.46 -4.36
N THR A 19 -8.04 -27.20 -4.82
CA THR A 19 -8.34 -26.75 -6.19
C THR A 19 -7.58 -25.49 -6.60
N PHE A 20 -7.39 -24.54 -5.67
CA PHE A 20 -6.61 -23.31 -5.88
C PHE A 20 -5.11 -23.56 -6.02
N HIS A 21 -4.61 -24.62 -5.38
CA HIS A 21 -3.20 -25.00 -5.35
C HIS A 21 -2.85 -26.15 -6.32
N LYS A 22 -3.81 -26.66 -7.10
CA LYS A 22 -3.62 -27.81 -8.00
C LYS A 22 -2.40 -27.70 -8.91
N GLY A 23 -2.18 -26.50 -9.49
CA GLY A 23 -1.08 -26.21 -10.41
C GLY A 23 0.17 -25.63 -9.77
N ARG A 24 0.27 -25.59 -8.44
CA ARG A 24 1.36 -24.92 -7.74
C ARG A 24 2.37 -25.92 -7.19
N GLY A 25 3.67 -25.62 -7.37
CA GLY A 25 4.76 -26.42 -6.84
C GLY A 25 5.06 -26.11 -5.37
N LYS A 26 5.40 -27.13 -4.58
CA LYS A 26 5.96 -27.01 -3.23
C LYS A 26 7.48 -26.78 -3.33
N CYS A 27 8.02 -25.94 -2.47
CA CYS A 27 9.46 -25.72 -2.35
C CYS A 27 10.22 -27.04 -2.20
N ARG A 28 11.36 -27.18 -2.88
CA ARG A 28 12.19 -28.39 -2.85
C ARG A 28 12.84 -28.65 -1.49
N MET A 29 13.05 -27.60 -0.69
CA MET A 29 13.65 -27.75 0.63
C MET A 29 12.82 -28.71 1.51
N PRO A 30 13.48 -29.66 2.22
CA PRO A 30 12.82 -30.53 3.17
C PRO A 30 11.91 -29.74 4.12
N ASP A 31 10.74 -30.31 4.42
CA ASP A 31 9.74 -29.75 5.33
C ASP A 31 9.22 -28.34 5.00
N CYS A 32 9.52 -27.83 3.80
CA CYS A 32 9.04 -26.52 3.37
C CYS A 32 7.76 -26.60 2.57
N HIS A 33 6.65 -26.26 3.19
CA HIS A 33 5.32 -26.23 2.57
C HIS A 33 4.98 -24.91 1.86
N ASN A 34 5.98 -24.07 1.56
CA ASN A 34 5.77 -22.83 0.81
C ASN A 34 5.68 -23.09 -0.70
N GLN A 35 4.97 -22.21 -1.39
CA GLN A 35 4.92 -22.19 -2.84
C GLN A 35 6.28 -21.83 -3.47
N VAL A 36 6.62 -22.54 -4.54
CA VAL A 36 7.76 -22.21 -5.41
C VAL A 36 7.56 -20.82 -6.00
N TYR A 37 8.58 -19.98 -5.86
CA TYR A 37 8.69 -18.73 -6.59
C TYR A 37 9.44 -18.93 -7.92
N ALA A 38 10.64 -19.50 -7.86
CA ALA A 38 11.45 -19.84 -9.03
C ALA A 38 12.48 -20.92 -8.66
N ARG A 39 13.05 -21.61 -9.65
CA ARG A 39 14.09 -22.66 -9.46
C ARG A 39 13.69 -23.74 -8.44
N LYS A 40 12.39 -24.09 -8.38
CA LYS A 40 11.82 -25.04 -7.41
C LYS A 40 11.99 -24.62 -5.93
N LEU A 41 12.27 -23.35 -5.65
CA LEU A 41 12.49 -22.82 -4.29
C LEU A 41 11.49 -21.69 -3.99
N CYS A 42 11.09 -21.56 -2.72
CA CYS A 42 10.30 -20.41 -2.25
C CYS A 42 11.21 -19.20 -2.01
N VAL A 43 10.61 -18.03 -1.73
CA VAL A 43 11.37 -16.79 -1.48
C VAL A 43 12.39 -16.94 -0.35
N ARG A 44 11.99 -17.55 0.77
CA ARG A 44 12.85 -17.78 1.96
C ARG A 44 14.03 -18.72 1.68
N HIS A 45 13.85 -19.66 0.74
CA HIS A 45 14.86 -20.64 0.38
C HIS A 45 15.60 -20.29 -0.92
N GLY A 46 15.71 -19.00 -1.25
CA GLY A 46 16.54 -18.54 -2.37
C GLY A 46 15.86 -18.58 -3.74
N GLY A 47 14.53 -18.74 -3.80
CA GLY A 47 13.76 -18.60 -5.03
C GLY A 47 13.84 -17.18 -5.61
N LYS A 48 13.93 -16.16 -4.76
CA LYS A 48 14.11 -14.76 -5.17
C LYS A 48 15.53 -14.29 -4.89
N LYS A 49 16.16 -13.63 -5.87
CA LYS A 49 17.52 -13.09 -5.73
C LYS A 49 17.56 -12.03 -4.63
N ILE A 50 18.62 -12.04 -3.83
CA ILE A 50 18.93 -11.01 -2.82
C ILE A 50 19.73 -9.90 -3.50
N CYS A 51 19.64 -8.70 -2.96
CA CYS A 51 20.46 -7.56 -3.37
C CYS A 51 21.95 -7.88 -3.23
N LEU A 52 22.74 -7.57 -4.26
CA LEU A 52 24.19 -7.81 -4.25
C LEU A 52 25.00 -6.78 -3.43
N LEU A 53 24.37 -5.72 -2.93
CA LEU A 53 25.05 -4.81 -1.98
C LEU A 53 25.38 -5.57 -0.68
N PRO A 54 26.63 -5.49 -0.18
CA PRO A 54 27.03 -6.09 1.10
C PRO A 54 26.08 -5.74 2.24
N HIS A 55 25.79 -6.73 3.09
CA HIS A 55 24.89 -6.62 4.26
C HIS A 55 23.43 -6.27 3.97
N CYS A 56 23.02 -6.14 2.70
CA CYS A 56 21.62 -5.91 2.35
C CYS A 56 20.83 -7.23 2.31
N THR A 57 19.79 -7.35 3.13
CA THR A 57 18.89 -8.52 3.14
C THR A 57 17.67 -8.35 2.22
N ALA A 58 17.52 -7.20 1.57
CA ALA A 58 16.40 -6.92 0.68
C ALA A 58 16.49 -7.71 -0.62
N HIS A 59 15.33 -8.01 -1.21
CA HIS A 59 15.28 -8.71 -2.48
C HIS A 59 15.57 -7.81 -3.68
N ALA A 60 16.31 -8.36 -4.65
CA ALA A 60 16.59 -7.70 -5.91
C ALA A 60 15.32 -7.51 -6.76
N ARG A 61 15.32 -6.46 -7.59
CA ARG A 61 14.18 -6.05 -8.45
C ARG A 61 14.72 -5.70 -9.84
N GLY A 62 14.30 -6.47 -10.84
CA GLY A 62 14.70 -6.30 -12.25
C GLY A 62 16.13 -6.74 -12.55
N ASN A 63 17.10 -6.24 -11.79
CA ASN A 63 18.52 -6.54 -11.93
C ASN A 63 19.08 -7.20 -10.64
N ALA A 64 20.38 -7.01 -10.39
CA ALA A 64 21.14 -7.48 -9.24
C ALA A 64 20.77 -6.83 -7.88
N PHE A 65 20.11 -5.68 -7.87
CA PHE A 65 19.97 -4.85 -6.68
C PHE A 65 18.51 -4.64 -6.27
N CYS A 66 18.28 -4.33 -4.99
CA CYS A 66 16.96 -3.90 -4.52
C CYS A 66 16.68 -2.45 -4.95
N LEU A 67 15.44 -1.98 -4.82
CA LEU A 67 15.06 -0.62 -5.24
C LEU A 67 15.89 0.49 -4.58
N LYS A 68 16.38 0.28 -3.35
CA LYS A 68 17.22 1.26 -2.64
C LYS A 68 18.66 1.31 -3.15
N HIS A 69 19.14 0.25 -3.81
CA HIS A 69 20.54 0.07 -4.20
C HIS A 69 20.71 -0.03 -5.72
N GLY A 70 19.83 0.61 -6.50
CA GLY A 70 19.91 0.61 -7.98
C GLY A 70 19.08 -0.48 -8.67
N GLY A 71 18.16 -1.10 -7.95
CA GLY A 71 17.15 -2.01 -8.50
C GLY A 71 16.18 -1.28 -9.41
N VAL A 72 15.83 -1.88 -10.55
CA VAL A 72 14.91 -1.28 -11.53
C VAL A 72 13.57 -1.99 -11.47
N ALA A 73 12.51 -1.25 -11.10
CA ALA A 73 11.15 -1.69 -11.36
C ALA A 73 10.77 -1.33 -12.80
N LYS A 74 10.41 -2.33 -13.62
CA LYS A 74 9.84 -2.08 -14.94
C LYS A 74 8.49 -1.36 -14.76
N ARG A 75 8.49 -0.04 -14.91
CA ARG A 75 7.28 0.77 -15.00
C ARG A 75 6.94 0.93 -16.48
N ARG A 76 5.73 0.56 -16.87
CA ARG A 76 5.24 0.77 -18.23
C ARG A 76 4.35 2.00 -18.25
N THR A 77 4.36 2.73 -19.35
CA THR A 77 3.35 3.74 -19.65
C THR A 77 2.05 3.09 -20.10
N CYS A 78 0.98 3.85 -20.07
CA CYS A 78 -0.31 3.46 -20.60
C CYS A 78 -0.21 3.21 -22.11
N GLU A 79 -0.84 2.14 -22.59
CA GLU A 79 -0.84 1.75 -24.01
C GLU A 79 -1.79 2.58 -24.88
N VAL A 80 -2.71 3.34 -24.27
CA VAL A 80 -3.55 4.29 -25.00
C VAL A 80 -2.68 5.37 -25.64
N ASP A 81 -2.86 5.57 -26.93
CA ASP A 81 -2.10 6.52 -27.73
C ASP A 81 -2.11 7.94 -27.13
N GLY A 82 -0.96 8.61 -27.16
CA GLY A 82 -0.75 9.90 -26.51
C GLY A 82 -0.77 9.92 -24.97
N CYS A 83 -1.01 8.80 -24.28
CA CYS A 83 -1.08 8.77 -22.83
C CYS A 83 0.30 8.54 -22.16
N VAL A 84 0.83 9.57 -21.50
CA VAL A 84 2.10 9.49 -20.77
C VAL A 84 1.97 8.94 -19.33
N LYS A 85 0.76 8.66 -18.87
CA LYS A 85 0.52 8.17 -17.50
C LYS A 85 1.05 6.75 -17.34
N LEU A 86 1.48 6.40 -16.13
CA LEU A 86 1.92 5.04 -15.82
C LEU A 86 0.76 4.05 -15.87
N ALA A 87 1.02 2.89 -16.47
CA ALA A 87 0.10 1.77 -16.43
C ALA A 87 0.05 1.17 -15.02
N HIS A 88 -1.17 0.91 -14.55
CA HIS A 88 -1.42 0.30 -13.25
C HIS A 88 -1.74 -1.19 -13.38
N ALA A 89 -2.67 -1.55 -14.27
CA ALA A 89 -3.01 -2.91 -14.63
C ALA A 89 -3.41 -2.99 -16.10
N ASN A 90 -3.40 -4.17 -16.70
CA ASN A 90 -3.83 -4.40 -18.10
C ASN A 90 -3.17 -3.45 -19.11
N HIS A 91 -1.92 -3.05 -18.86
CA HIS A 91 -1.18 -2.08 -19.69
C HIS A 91 -1.80 -0.67 -19.79
N LYS A 92 -2.79 -0.33 -18.96
CA LYS A 92 -3.47 0.97 -18.99
C LYS A 92 -3.34 1.71 -17.66
N CYS A 93 -3.43 3.04 -17.69
CA CYS A 93 -3.51 3.85 -16.47
C CYS A 93 -4.91 3.73 -15.84
N VAL A 94 -5.09 4.22 -14.61
CA VAL A 94 -6.38 4.13 -13.90
C VAL A 94 -7.55 4.70 -14.73
N ALA A 95 -7.36 5.88 -15.31
CA ALA A 95 -8.37 6.55 -16.14
C ALA A 95 -8.71 5.80 -17.45
N HIS A 96 -7.78 4.98 -17.95
CA HIS A 96 -7.96 4.21 -19.18
C HIS A 96 -8.28 2.73 -18.92
N GLY A 97 -8.70 2.36 -17.71
CA GLY A 97 -9.12 0.99 -17.38
C GLY A 97 -8.06 0.10 -16.74
N GLY A 98 -6.98 0.69 -16.22
CA GLY A 98 -6.02 0.03 -15.34
C GLY A 98 -6.46 -0.02 -13.87
N GLY A 99 -7.56 0.65 -13.54
CA GLY A 99 -8.25 0.54 -12.26
C GLY A 99 -9.31 -0.58 -12.29
N ARG A 100 -9.69 -1.06 -11.11
CA ARG A 100 -10.88 -1.91 -10.95
C ARG A 100 -12.02 -1.05 -10.44
N TYR A 101 -13.20 -1.18 -11.04
CA TYR A 101 -14.42 -0.56 -10.54
C TYR A 101 -15.00 -1.35 -9.37
N CYS A 102 -15.80 -0.66 -8.56
CA CYS A 102 -16.58 -1.24 -7.49
C CYS A 102 -17.51 -2.32 -8.07
N LYS A 103 -17.56 -3.48 -7.41
CA LYS A 103 -18.48 -4.57 -7.78
C LYS A 103 -19.92 -4.32 -7.34
N SER A 104 -20.16 -3.29 -6.52
CA SER A 104 -21.52 -2.93 -6.10
C SER A 104 -22.35 -2.56 -7.34
N PRO A 105 -23.56 -3.12 -7.51
CA PRO A 105 -24.43 -2.78 -8.62
C PRO A 105 -24.63 -1.27 -8.72
N GLY A 106 -24.48 -0.72 -9.93
CA GLY A 106 -24.67 0.71 -10.22
C GLY A 106 -23.56 1.64 -9.73
N CYS A 107 -22.50 1.14 -9.09
CA CYS A 107 -21.40 1.99 -8.60
C CYS A 107 -20.33 2.22 -9.67
N SER A 108 -20.10 3.49 -10.03
CA SER A 108 -19.05 3.89 -11.00
C SER A 108 -17.71 4.25 -10.34
N PHE A 109 -17.60 4.13 -9.01
CA PHE A 109 -16.36 4.43 -8.28
C PHE A 109 -15.35 3.29 -8.36
N HIS A 110 -14.08 3.62 -8.16
CA HIS A 110 -13.01 2.64 -8.12
C HIS A 110 -13.02 1.81 -6.84
N ALA A 111 -12.82 0.50 -6.97
CA ALA A 111 -12.61 -0.38 -5.84
C ALA A 111 -11.30 -0.05 -5.13
N ARG A 112 -11.34 -0.05 -3.80
CA ARG A 112 -10.18 0.15 -2.93
C ARG A 112 -9.79 -1.12 -2.18
N PHE A 113 -10.78 -1.87 -1.70
CA PHE A 113 -10.55 -3.10 -0.94
C PHE A 113 -11.58 -4.16 -1.29
N ALA A 114 -11.16 -5.43 -1.37
CA ALA A 114 -12.02 -6.59 -1.69
C ALA A 114 -12.87 -6.49 -2.99
N GLY A 115 -12.62 -5.51 -3.85
CA GLY A 115 -13.44 -5.23 -5.03
C GLY A 115 -14.58 -4.22 -4.80
N LEU A 116 -14.63 -3.56 -3.66
CA LEU A 116 -15.60 -2.51 -3.32
C LEU A 116 -14.90 -1.16 -3.12
N CYS A 117 -15.60 -0.06 -3.44
CA CYS A 117 -15.14 1.29 -3.09
C CYS A 117 -15.33 1.55 -1.60
N LEU A 118 -14.77 2.64 -1.07
CA LEU A 118 -14.87 2.95 0.37
C LEU A 118 -16.32 3.12 0.84
N GLN A 119 -17.19 3.66 -0.01
CA GLN A 119 -18.59 3.91 0.34
C GLN A 119 -19.47 2.65 0.26
N CYS A 120 -19.17 1.72 -0.66
CA CYS A 120 -19.94 0.48 -0.81
C CYS A 120 -19.35 -0.68 -0.01
N ASN A 121 -18.18 -0.51 0.61
CA ASN A 121 -17.58 -1.56 1.42
C ASN A 121 -18.10 -1.47 2.85
N SER A 122 -19.19 -2.17 3.13
CA SER A 122 -19.77 -2.27 4.48
C SER A 122 -18.82 -2.90 5.51
N ASP A 123 -17.84 -3.70 5.05
CA ASP A 123 -16.85 -4.33 5.93
C ASP A 123 -15.76 -3.33 6.34
N LEU A 124 -15.64 -2.20 5.64
CA LEU A 124 -15.00 -1.00 6.15
C LEU A 124 -16.04 -0.25 6.98
N THR A 125 -16.54 -0.90 8.04
CA THR A 125 -17.19 -0.12 9.08
C THR A 125 -16.18 0.95 9.49
N PRO A 126 -16.60 2.23 9.60
CA PRO A 126 -15.82 3.16 10.40
C PRO A 126 -15.51 2.43 11.70
N LEU A 127 -14.25 2.45 12.16
CA LEU A 127 -13.93 2.04 13.52
C LEU A 127 -15.06 2.56 14.40
N ASP A 128 -15.85 1.66 15.00
CA ASP A 128 -17.13 2.00 15.59
C ASP A 128 -16.86 2.81 16.87
N LEU A 129 -16.59 4.10 16.68
CA LEU A 129 -16.25 5.06 17.73
C LEU A 129 -17.41 5.30 18.70
N ARG A 130 -18.56 4.64 18.49
CA ARG A 130 -19.71 4.67 19.40
C ARG A 130 -19.75 3.51 20.38
N ASN A 131 -19.06 2.39 20.10
CA ASN A 131 -19.02 1.23 21.00
C ASN A 131 -17.62 0.88 21.49
N HIS A 132 -16.57 1.55 20.98
CA HIS A 132 -15.29 1.57 21.67
C HIS A 132 -15.41 2.41 22.93
N VAL A 133 -15.52 1.73 24.08
CA VAL A 133 -14.86 2.24 25.28
C VAL A 133 -13.41 2.48 24.84
N MET A 134 -12.97 3.74 24.89
CA MET A 134 -11.56 4.08 24.84
C MET A 134 -10.91 3.39 26.04
N LEU A 135 -10.52 2.12 25.88
CA LEU A 135 -9.48 1.56 26.73
C LEU A 135 -8.26 2.45 26.50
N PRO A 136 -7.53 2.83 27.56
CA PRO A 136 -6.33 3.66 27.43
C PRO A 136 -5.47 3.10 26.30
N LEU A 137 -4.99 3.99 25.42
CA LEU A 137 -4.14 3.62 24.30
C LEU A 137 -2.86 2.98 24.83
N ASP A 138 -2.85 1.67 25.05
CA ASP A 138 -1.71 1.02 25.69
C ASP A 138 -0.48 0.95 24.78
N ASP A 139 -0.56 1.23 23.47
CA ASP A 139 0.61 1.16 22.59
C ASP A 139 0.62 2.16 21.41
N VAL A 140 -0.07 3.31 21.52
CA VAL A 140 0.26 4.43 20.61
C VAL A 140 1.42 5.18 21.23
N ASP A 141 2.61 5.04 20.62
CA ASP A 141 3.81 5.74 21.04
C ASP A 141 3.51 7.23 21.24
N PHE A 142 3.47 7.65 22.51
CA PHE A 142 3.16 9.01 22.91
C PHE A 142 4.07 10.03 22.20
N SER A 143 5.26 9.61 21.78
CA SER A 143 6.20 10.40 20.99
C SER A 143 5.60 10.83 19.64
N ILE A 144 4.80 9.98 18.99
CA ILE A 144 4.13 10.31 17.71
C ILE A 144 3.06 11.36 17.93
N LEU A 145 2.22 11.18 18.95
CA LEU A 145 1.18 12.16 19.32
C LEU A 145 1.81 13.51 19.70
N GLN A 146 2.94 13.49 20.40
CA GLN A 146 3.66 14.68 20.81
C GLN A 146 4.31 15.41 19.63
N VAL A 147 4.80 14.69 18.61
CA VAL A 147 5.28 15.31 17.36
C VAL A 147 4.12 15.97 16.62
N LEU A 148 2.99 15.30 16.45
CA LEU A 148 1.83 15.86 15.77
C LEU A 148 1.22 17.07 16.52
N ALA A 149 1.24 17.04 17.85
CA ALA A 149 0.77 18.16 18.68
C ALA A 149 1.72 19.37 18.62
N LYS A 150 3.04 19.14 18.56
CA LYS A 150 4.04 20.23 18.44
C LYS A 150 3.94 20.97 17.10
N GLU A 151 3.66 20.27 16.00
CA GLU A 151 3.39 20.89 14.70
C GLU A 151 2.16 21.84 14.73
N PHE A 152 1.22 21.59 15.64
CA PHE A 152 0.02 22.42 15.81
C PHE A 152 0.22 23.60 16.77
N THR A 153 1.11 23.49 17.76
CA THR A 153 1.39 24.55 18.73
C THR A 153 2.50 25.50 18.29
N SER A 154 3.41 25.07 17.41
CA SER A 154 4.45 25.95 16.83
C SER A 154 3.91 27.04 15.90
N LYS A 155 2.60 27.04 15.57
CA LYS A 155 1.93 28.09 14.77
C LYS A 155 1.18 29.14 15.59
N ARG A 156 1.26 29.10 16.92
CA ARG A 156 0.67 30.10 17.82
C ARG A 156 1.75 31.05 18.32
N VAL A 157 1.53 32.36 18.17
CA VAL A 157 2.43 33.40 18.68
C VAL A 157 1.60 34.38 19.50
N HIS A 158 2.11 34.80 20.67
CA HIS A 158 1.51 35.86 21.46
C HIS A 158 2.06 37.21 20.98
N ILE A 159 1.17 38.11 20.58
CA ILE A 159 1.49 39.51 20.27
C ILE A 159 0.53 40.36 21.11
N ASP A 160 1.07 41.29 21.89
CA ASP A 160 0.34 42.27 22.72
C ASP A 160 -0.80 41.67 23.58
N GLY A 161 -0.55 40.49 24.15
CA GLY A 161 -1.48 39.84 25.10
C GLY A 161 -2.68 39.13 24.48
N LEU A 162 -2.75 39.01 23.15
CA LEU A 162 -3.81 38.27 22.44
C LEU A 162 -3.24 37.05 21.70
N GLU A 163 -4.02 35.96 21.66
CA GLU A 163 -3.65 34.70 20.98
C GLU A 163 -3.94 34.81 19.47
N VAL A 164 -2.90 34.72 18.62
CA VAL A 164 -3.02 34.85 17.16
C VAL A 164 -2.43 33.62 16.45
N TRP A 165 -3.10 33.18 15.38
CA TRP A 165 -2.65 32.09 14.49
C TRP A 165 -1.77 32.66 13.37
N LYS A 166 -0.61 32.05 13.10
CA LYS A 166 0.19 32.37 11.90
C LYS A 166 -0.26 31.49 10.72
N ASP A 167 -0.92 32.10 9.75
CA ASP A 167 -1.11 31.52 8.43
C ASP A 167 0.11 31.89 7.55
N GLU A 168 0.83 30.88 7.05
CA GLU A 168 1.98 31.09 6.15
C GLU A 168 1.59 31.34 4.69
N ASP A 169 0.29 31.45 4.36
CA ASP A 169 -0.19 31.68 2.98
C ASP A 169 -1.08 32.93 2.85
N SER A 170 -0.68 34.05 3.45
CA SER A 170 -1.17 35.37 3.02
C SER A 170 -0.13 36.02 2.12
N SER A 171 -0.16 35.65 0.84
CA SER A 171 0.27 36.54 -0.23
C SER A 171 -0.64 37.77 -0.20
N THR A 172 -0.31 38.74 0.66
CA THR A 172 -0.95 40.04 0.66
C THR A 172 -0.47 40.75 -0.60
N GLN A 173 -1.29 40.68 -1.65
CA GLN A 173 -1.18 41.57 -2.78
C GLN A 173 -1.18 43.00 -2.24
N VAL A 174 -0.09 43.73 -2.48
CA VAL A 174 -0.03 45.18 -2.34
C VAL A 174 -1.16 45.78 -3.18
N PRO A 175 -2.13 46.53 -2.61
CA PRO A 175 -2.95 47.41 -3.41
C PRO A 175 -2.07 48.57 -3.90
N ASN A 176 -2.01 48.74 -5.23
CA ASN A 176 -1.47 49.95 -5.85
C ASN A 176 -2.23 51.16 -5.30
N VAL A 177 -1.53 51.98 -4.52
CA VAL A 177 -1.97 53.36 -4.25
C VAL A 177 -1.69 54.15 -5.52
N VAL A 178 -2.75 54.52 -6.22
CA VAL A 178 -2.73 55.59 -7.21
C VAL A 178 -3.34 56.80 -6.50
N GLU A 179 -2.52 57.79 -6.15
CA GLU A 179 -3.01 59.11 -5.76
C GLU A 179 -2.44 60.14 -6.74
N THR A 180 -3.40 60.80 -7.39
CA THR A 180 -3.44 62.17 -7.96
C THR A 180 -2.21 62.73 -8.69
#